data_AF-A0AA96NAD3-F1
#
_entry.id   AF-A0AA96NAD3-F1
#
_cell.length_a   1.000
_cell.length_b   1.000
_cell.length_c   1.000
_cell.angle_alpha   90.00
_cell.angle_beta   90.00
_cell.angle_gamma   90.00
#
_symmetry.space_group_name_H-M   'P 1'
#
loop_
_entity.id
_entity.type
_entity.pdbx_description
1 polymer ?
#
loop_
_entity_poly.entity_id
_entity_poly.type
_entity_poly.pdbx_seq_one_letter_code
_entity_poly.pdbx_strand_id
1 'polypeptide(L)'
;MSSNAWLFWALASAGFASLTAIFAKMGLQGIDSDFATFIRTLVILAALVLFLTYTGKWQGVNGFTGRNWTFLILSGLATGASWLAYFKALQLGNASQVAPVDKFSLVLVALMAVVFLDERPSTQEWIGLGLVTAGVLTLALKR
;
A
#
# COMPACT_ATOMS: atom_id res chain seq x y z
N MET A 1 -8.71 25.18 -10.00
CA MET A 1 -7.90 24.14 -10.67
C MET A 1 -7.28 23.25 -9.60
N SER A 2 -7.55 21.97 -9.36
CA SER A 2 -8.64 21.06 -9.72
C SER A 2 -8.96 20.28 -8.42
N SER A 3 -10.05 20.62 -7.73
CA SER A 3 -10.38 20.06 -6.42
C SER A 3 -10.73 18.56 -6.45
N ASN A 4 -10.80 17.94 -7.63
CA ASN A 4 -11.15 16.53 -7.83
C ASN A 4 -10.05 15.68 -8.49
N ALA A 5 -8.89 16.26 -8.87
CA ALA A 5 -7.83 15.46 -9.51
C ALA A 5 -7.24 14.42 -8.55
N TRP A 6 -7.13 14.74 -7.26
CA TRP A 6 -6.70 13.79 -6.23
C TRP A 6 -7.65 12.58 -6.15
N LEU A 7 -8.96 12.81 -6.29
CA LEU A 7 -9.97 11.76 -6.25
C LEU A 7 -9.82 10.80 -7.44
N PHE A 8 -9.57 11.35 -8.63
CA PHE A 8 -9.26 10.54 -9.81
C PHE A 8 -8.05 9.64 -9.58
N TRP A 9 -6.93 10.19 -9.08
CA TRP A 9 -5.73 9.40 -8.78
C TRP A 9 -5.95 8.38 -7.66
N ALA A 10 -6.74 8.71 -6.64
CA ALA A 10 -7.11 7.79 -5.57
C ALA A 10 -7.97 6.62 -6.08
N LEU A 11 -8.96 6.89 -6.93
CA LEU A 11 -9.78 5.85 -7.57
C LEU A 11 -8.97 4.99 -8.52
N ALA A 12 -8.08 5.59 -9.31
CA ALA A 12 -7.13 4.84 -10.15
C ALA A 12 -6.24 3.92 -9.29
N SER A 13 -5.70 4.44 -8.18
CA SER A 13 -4.91 3.65 -7.23
C SER A 13 -5.71 2.50 -6.62
N ALA A 14 -6.98 2.72 -6.28
CA ALA A 14 -7.86 1.66 -5.77
C ALA A 14 -8.11 0.56 -6.82
N GLY A 15 -8.31 0.95 -8.08
CA GLY A 15 -8.43 0.02 -9.21
C GLY A 15 -7.15 -0.79 -9.45
N PHE A 16 -5.98 -0.16 -9.43
CA PHE A 16 -4.71 -0.89 -9.56
C PHE A 16 -4.43 -1.79 -8.36
N ALA A 17 -4.79 -1.36 -7.14
CA ALA A 17 -4.64 -2.17 -5.94
C ALA A 17 -5.50 -3.44 -6.00
N SER A 18 -6.73 -3.35 -6.52
CA SER A 18 -7.60 -4.53 -6.66
C SER A 18 -7.05 -5.51 -7.71
N LEU A 19 -6.61 -5.02 -8.87
CA LEU A 19 -5.93 -5.86 -9.88
C LEU A 19 -4.68 -6.52 -9.32
N THR A 20 -3.89 -5.76 -8.55
CA THR A 20 -2.68 -6.26 -7.89
C THR A 20 -2.99 -7.41 -6.96
N ALA A 21 -4.06 -7.33 -6.15
CA ALA A 21 -4.45 -8.40 -5.24
C ALA A 21 -4.87 -9.67 -6.00
N ILE A 22 -5.66 -9.53 -7.07
CA ILE A 22 -6.14 -10.67 -7.87
C ILE A 22 -4.99 -11.34 -8.64
N PHE A 23 -4.16 -10.56 -9.35
CA PHE A 23 -2.99 -11.09 -10.06
C PHE A 23 -1.97 -11.70 -9.11
N ALA A 24 -1.74 -11.11 -7.93
CA ALA A 24 -0.89 -11.69 -6.91
C ALA A 24 -1.42 -13.05 -6.45
N LYS A 25 -2.71 -13.15 -6.09
CA LYS A 25 -3.30 -14.42 -5.63
C LYS A 25 -3.19 -15.52 -6.70
N MET A 26 -3.38 -15.18 -7.97
CA MET A 26 -3.19 -16.13 -9.07
C MET A 26 -1.72 -16.49 -9.29
N GLY A 27 -0.82 -15.51 -9.29
CA GLY A 27 0.61 -15.71 -9.51
C GLY A 27 1.34 -16.43 -8.36
N LEU A 28 0.74 -16.49 -7.17
CA LEU A 28 1.25 -17.22 -6.01
C LEU A 28 0.92 -18.73 -6.04
N GLN A 29 0.12 -19.20 -7.00
CA GLN A 29 -0.26 -20.61 -7.08
C GLN A 29 0.95 -21.49 -7.44
N GLY A 30 1.37 -22.33 -6.49
CA GLY A 30 2.50 -23.24 -6.67
C GLY A 30 3.88 -22.59 -6.58
N ILE A 31 3.97 -21.32 -6.19
CA ILE A 31 5.22 -20.58 -6.02
C ILE A 31 5.27 -20.03 -4.59
N ASP A 32 6.44 -20.05 -3.95
CA ASP A 32 6.62 -19.41 -2.65
C ASP A 32 6.36 -17.90 -2.71
N SER A 33 5.73 -17.36 -1.66
CA SER A 33 5.31 -15.96 -1.60
C SER A 33 6.47 -14.98 -1.65
N ASP A 34 7.60 -15.35 -1.05
CA ASP A 34 8.74 -14.45 -0.91
C ASP A 34 9.46 -14.37 -2.25
N PHE A 35 9.60 -15.51 -2.93
CA PHE A 35 10.13 -15.56 -4.29
C PHE A 35 9.23 -14.84 -5.30
N ALA A 36 7.90 -15.03 -5.24
CA ALA A 36 6.96 -14.30 -6.09
C ALA A 36 7.03 -12.77 -5.85
N THR A 37 7.21 -12.36 -4.60
CA THR A 37 7.40 -10.95 -4.23
C THR A 37 8.70 -10.39 -4.81
N PHE A 38 9.79 -11.16 -4.76
CA PHE A 38 11.06 -10.79 -5.39
C PHE A 38 10.93 -10.60 -6.90
N ILE A 39 10.28 -11.52 -7.62
CA ILE A 39 10.06 -11.36 -9.07
C ILE A 39 9.25 -10.08 -9.35
N ARG A 40 8.24 -9.79 -8.53
CA ARG A 40 7.42 -8.58 -8.69
C ARG A 40 8.20 -7.29 -8.42
N THR A 41 9.11 -7.27 -7.45
CA THR A 41 9.92 -6.08 -7.19
C THR A 41 10.86 -5.78 -8.37
N LEU A 42 11.39 -6.80 -9.04
CA LEU A 42 12.17 -6.63 -10.28
C LEU A 42 11.31 -6.04 -11.41
N VAL A 43 10.09 -6.52 -11.60
CA VAL A 43 9.15 -5.98 -12.61
C VAL A 43 8.81 -4.52 -12.31
N ILE A 44 8.52 -4.19 -11.05
CA ILE A 44 8.24 -2.80 -10.62
C ILE A 44 9.44 -1.90 -10.86
N LEU A 45 10.65 -2.36 -10.50
CA LEU A 45 11.89 -1.61 -10.73
C LEU A 45 12.09 -1.32 -12.22
N ALA A 46 11.95 -2.34 -13.08
CA ALA A 46 12.08 -2.18 -14.53
C ALA A 46 11.04 -1.19 -15.08
N ALA A 47 9.78 -1.29 -14.66
CA ALA A 47 8.72 -0.36 -15.07
C ALA A 47 9.00 1.08 -14.62
N LEU A 48 9.50 1.29 -13.40
CA LEU A 48 9.88 2.61 -12.90
C LEU A 48 11.07 3.19 -13.66
N VAL A 49 12.10 2.39 -13.95
CA VAL A 49 13.25 2.81 -14.77
C VAL A 49 12.80 3.26 -16.16
N LEU A 50 11.94 2.47 -16.82
CA LEU A 50 11.38 2.82 -18.12
C LEU A 50 10.56 4.11 -18.06
N PHE A 51 9.71 4.26 -17.03
CA PHE A 51 8.88 5.45 -16.86
C PHE A 51 9.71 6.71 -16.60
N LEU A 52 10.73 6.65 -15.74
CA LEU A 52 11.64 7.77 -15.48
C LEU A 52 12.42 8.17 -16.74
N THR A 53 12.84 7.18 -17.53
CA THR A 53 13.53 7.41 -18.80
C THR A 53 12.62 8.05 -19.83
N TYR A 54 11.41 7.52 -20.02
CA TYR A 54 10.41 8.08 -20.92
C TYR A 54 10.01 9.52 -20.56
N THR A 55 9.84 9.79 -19.27
CA THR A 55 9.45 11.13 -18.78
C THR A 55 10.64 12.09 -18.62
N GLY A 56 11.88 11.62 -18.78
CA GLY A 56 13.09 12.42 -18.57
C GLY A 56 13.26 12.92 -17.13
N LYS A 57 12.66 12.24 -16.13
CA LYS A 57 12.57 12.70 -14.73
C LYS A 57 13.68 12.17 -13.83
N TRP A 58 14.79 11.73 -14.40
CA TRP A 58 15.96 11.35 -13.62
C TRP A 58 16.48 12.56 -12.83
N GLN A 59 16.70 12.38 -11.53
CA GLN A 59 17.19 13.42 -10.64
C GLN A 59 18.55 13.02 -10.08
N GLY A 60 19.45 13.99 -9.96
CA GLY A 60 20.71 13.80 -9.25
C GLY A 60 20.47 13.69 -7.74
N VAL A 61 21.11 12.70 -7.10
CA VAL A 61 20.97 12.48 -5.64
C VAL A 61 21.84 13.42 -4.79
N ASN A 62 22.63 14.28 -5.40
CA ASN A 62 23.57 15.18 -4.70
C ASN A 62 22.88 16.21 -3.78
N GLY A 63 21.59 16.49 -3.99
CA GLY A 63 20.79 17.37 -3.12
C GLY A 63 20.10 16.65 -1.95
N PHE A 64 20.25 15.33 -1.83
CA PHE A 64 19.53 14.55 -0.83
C PHE A 64 20.26 14.65 0.51
N THR A 65 19.55 15.12 1.52
CA THR A 65 20.09 15.18 2.89
C THR A 65 20.15 13.76 3.49
N GLY A 66 20.96 13.57 4.54
CA GLY A 66 20.98 12.30 5.29
C GLY A 66 19.60 11.90 5.80
N ARG A 67 18.76 12.88 6.17
CA ARG A 67 17.37 12.66 6.56
C ARG A 67 16.52 12.07 5.43
N ASN A 68 16.66 12.57 4.20
CA ASN A 68 15.94 12.03 3.04
C ASN A 68 16.29 10.55 2.85
N TRP A 69 17.58 10.21 2.90
CA TRP A 69 18.03 8.83 2.80
C TRP A 69 17.48 7.93 3.90
N THR A 70 17.55 8.36 5.16
CA THR A 70 17.04 7.57 6.29
C THR A 70 15.54 7.27 6.13
N PHE A 71 14.71 8.28 5.84
CA PHE A 71 13.27 8.06 5.71
C PHE A 71 12.91 7.28 4.44
N LEU A 72 13.63 7.45 3.32
CA LEU A 72 13.40 6.64 2.12
C LEU A 72 13.78 5.17 2.33
N ILE A 73 14.89 4.90 3.01
CA ILE A 73 15.31 3.53 3.33
C ILE A 73 14.32 2.89 4.31
N LEU A 74 13.95 3.57 5.39
CA LEU A 74 12.97 3.06 6.36
C LEU A 74 11.61 2.82 5.70
N SER A 75 11.15 3.73 4.85
CA SER A 75 9.91 3.58 4.09
C SER A 75 9.98 2.39 3.13
N GLY A 76 11.10 2.22 2.42
CA GLY A 76 11.34 1.07 1.54
C GLY A 76 11.32 -0.27 2.30
N LEU A 77 12.00 -0.33 3.46
CA LEU A 77 11.99 -1.50 4.33
C LEU A 77 10.59 -1.81 4.87
N ALA A 78 9.86 -0.79 5.32
CA ALA A 78 8.48 -0.94 5.79
C ALA A 78 7.55 -1.44 4.68
N THR A 79 7.70 -0.91 3.45
CA THR A 79 6.95 -1.36 2.26
C THR A 79 7.25 -2.81 1.93
N GLY A 80 8.54 -3.19 1.92
CA GLY A 80 8.96 -4.57 1.69
C GLY A 80 8.40 -5.55 2.73
N ALA A 81 8.52 -5.21 4.01
CA ALA A 81 7.96 -6.01 5.11
C ALA A 81 6.43 -6.14 5.00
N SER A 82 5.73 -5.04 4.67
CA SER A 82 4.29 -5.04 4.43
C SER A 82 3.90 -5.98 3.28
N TRP A 83 4.64 -5.97 2.16
CA TRP A 83 4.37 -6.86 1.03
C TRP A 83 4.59 -8.33 1.36
N LEU A 84 5.69 -8.66 2.05
CA LEU A 84 5.95 -10.04 2.47
C LEU A 84 4.80 -10.58 3.33
N ALA A 85 4.38 -9.81 4.34
CA ALA A 85 3.25 -10.18 5.19
C ALA A 85 1.92 -10.29 4.40
N TYR A 86 1.62 -9.30 3.54
CA TYR A 86 0.40 -9.25 2.75
C TYR A 86 0.31 -10.40 1.74
N PHE A 87 1.38 -10.69 1.01
CA PHE A 87 1.39 -11.77 0.03
C PHE A 87 1.42 -13.15 0.69
N LYS A 88 2.05 -13.29 1.85
CA LYS A 88 1.91 -14.51 2.65
C LYS A 88 0.47 -14.72 3.09
N ALA A 89 -0.20 -13.68 3.60
CA ALA A 89 -1.60 -13.75 3.97
C ALA A 89 -2.50 -14.07 2.77
N LEU A 90 -2.25 -13.46 1.60
CA LEU A 90 -2.96 -13.80 0.37
C LEU A 90 -2.71 -15.23 -0.07
N GLN A 91 -1.51 -15.78 0.12
CA GLN A 91 -1.25 -17.17 -0.23
C GLN A 91 -2.10 -18.12 0.62
N LEU A 92 -2.16 -17.87 1.94
CA LEU A 92 -2.85 -18.71 2.92
C LEU A 92 -4.39 -18.52 2.94
N GLY A 93 -4.87 -17.31 2.69
CA GLY A 93 -6.28 -16.93 2.85
C GLY A 93 -6.98 -16.52 1.55
N ASN A 94 -8.26 -16.17 1.65
CA ASN A 94 -9.03 -15.65 0.52
C ASN A 94 -8.75 -14.15 0.31
N ALA A 95 -8.63 -13.73 -0.95
CA ALA A 95 -8.42 -12.31 -1.27
C ALA A 95 -9.55 -11.41 -0.73
N SER A 96 -10.78 -11.93 -0.68
CA SER A 96 -11.95 -11.24 -0.12
C SER A 96 -11.88 -11.00 1.40
N GLN A 97 -11.06 -11.76 2.14
CA GLN A 97 -10.83 -11.56 3.57
C GLN A 97 -9.57 -10.74 3.82
N VAL A 98 -8.48 -11.03 3.09
CA VAL A 98 -7.18 -10.39 3.29
C VAL A 98 -7.19 -8.93 2.82
N ALA A 99 -7.84 -8.62 1.68
CA ALA A 99 -7.86 -7.26 1.14
C ALA A 99 -8.59 -6.25 2.06
N PRO A 100 -9.74 -6.56 2.68
CA PRO A 100 -10.32 -5.68 3.69
C PRO A 100 -9.43 -5.50 4.92
N VAL A 101 -8.84 -6.57 5.45
CA VAL A 101 -7.95 -6.49 6.63
C VAL A 101 -6.74 -5.59 6.35
N ASP A 102 -6.17 -5.65 5.15
CA ASP A 102 -5.12 -4.71 4.72
C ASP A 102 -5.56 -3.24 4.80
N LYS A 103 -6.83 -2.93 4.55
CA LYS A 103 -7.37 -1.56 4.67
C LYS A 103 -7.59 -1.11 6.11
N PHE A 104 -7.48 -2.01 7.08
CA PHE A 104 -7.37 -1.61 8.49
C PHE A 104 -6.11 -0.77 8.77
N SER A 105 -5.11 -0.80 7.87
CA SER A 105 -3.98 0.13 7.88
C SER A 105 -4.41 1.59 7.97
N LEU A 106 -5.56 1.99 7.43
CA LEU A 106 -6.11 3.35 7.56
C LEU A 106 -6.34 3.74 9.02
N VAL A 107 -6.80 2.80 9.84
CA VAL A 107 -7.01 2.99 11.29
C VAL A 107 -5.68 3.16 11.99
N LEU A 108 -4.72 2.29 11.68
CA LEU A 108 -3.38 2.38 12.25
C LEU A 108 -2.68 3.69 11.84
N VAL A 109 -2.81 4.12 10.59
CA VAL A 109 -2.26 5.40 10.11
C VAL A 109 -2.88 6.57 10.85
N ALA A 110 -4.21 6.61 11.03
CA ALA A 110 -4.87 7.67 11.79
C ALA A 110 -4.36 7.71 13.25
N LEU A 111 -4.19 6.55 13.90
CA LEU A 111 -3.63 6.46 15.25
C LEU A 111 -2.17 6.92 15.30
N MET A 112 -1.35 6.50 14.33
CA MET A 112 0.04 6.93 14.23
C MET A 112 0.14 8.43 13.94
N ALA A 113 -0.76 9.00 13.14
CA ALA A 113 -0.82 10.43 12.85
C ALA A 113 -1.14 11.24 14.12
N VAL A 114 -2.10 10.78 14.92
CA VAL A 114 -2.40 11.38 16.23
C VAL A 114 -1.18 11.32 17.15
N VAL A 115 -0.48 10.18 17.22
CA VAL A 115 0.62 9.97 18.16
C VAL A 115 1.91 10.68 17.73
N PHE A 116 2.26 10.66 16.45
CA PHE A 116 3.56 11.10 15.94
C PHE A 116 3.52 12.44 15.22
N LEU A 117 2.39 12.83 14.64
CA LEU A 117 2.23 14.09 13.91
C LEU A 117 1.35 15.12 14.65
N ASP A 118 0.78 14.75 15.80
CA ASP A 118 -0.19 15.57 16.58
C ASP A 118 -1.39 16.06 15.73
N GLU A 119 -1.70 15.31 14.66
CA GLU A 119 -2.89 15.52 13.85
C GLU A 119 -4.11 15.11 14.67
N ARG A 120 -5.11 15.99 14.79
CA ARG A 120 -6.35 15.72 15.53
C ARG A 120 -7.49 15.47 14.54
N PRO A 121 -7.85 14.19 14.27
CA PRO A 121 -8.96 13.89 13.39
C PRO A 121 -10.24 14.51 13.94
N SER A 122 -11.00 15.12 13.05
CA SER A 122 -12.34 15.62 13.30
C SER A 122 -13.28 14.50 13.73
N THR A 123 -14.39 14.85 14.38
CA THR A 123 -15.42 13.88 14.77
C THR A 123 -15.98 13.11 13.56
N GLN A 124 -16.05 13.74 12.39
CA GLN A 124 -16.48 13.08 11.15
C GLN A 124 -15.48 12.01 10.69
N GLU A 125 -14.18 12.28 10.78
CA GLU A 125 -13.13 11.30 10.45
C GLU A 125 -13.16 10.12 11.40
N TRP A 126 -13.38 10.33 12.70
CA TRP A 126 -13.53 9.24 13.67
C TRP A 126 -14.74 8.35 13.37
N ILE A 127 -15.88 8.94 13.01
CA ILE A 127 -17.08 8.18 12.62
C ILE A 127 -16.80 7.37 11.34
N GLY A 128 -16.19 8.00 10.34
CA GLY A 128 -15.79 7.32 9.11
C GLY A 128 -14.85 6.16 9.37
N LEU A 129 -13.87 6.34 10.24
CA LEU A 129 -12.92 5.31 10.66
C LEU A 129 -13.61 4.14 11.38
N GLY A 130 -14.58 4.45 12.23
CA GLY A 130 -15.43 3.45 12.89
C GLY A 130 -16.23 2.61 11.89
N LEU A 131 -16.84 3.25 10.89
CA LEU A 131 -17.59 2.56 9.84
C LEU A 131 -16.69 1.68 8.96
N VAL A 132 -15.50 2.16 8.58
CA VAL A 132 -14.52 1.37 7.84
C VAL A 132 -14.09 0.16 8.68
N THR A 133 -13.79 0.37 9.96
CA THR A 133 -13.41 -0.70 10.89
C THR A 133 -14.49 -1.78 11.00
N ALA A 134 -15.75 -1.38 11.20
CA ALA A 134 -16.88 -2.29 11.26
C ALA A 134 -17.06 -3.06 9.94
N GLY A 135 -16.94 -2.38 8.80
CA GLY A 135 -16.98 -3.00 7.48
C GLY A 135 -15.87 -4.03 7.27
N VAL A 136 -14.63 -3.72 7.67
CA VAL A 136 -13.51 -4.65 7.58
C VAL A 136 -13.73 -5.87 8.47
N LEU A 137 -14.15 -5.69 9.73
CA LEU A 137 -14.39 -6.79 10.67
C LEU A 137 -15.51 -7.72 10.19
N THR A 138 -16.59 -7.18 9.63
CA THR A 138 -17.69 -8.00 9.09
C THR A 138 -17.26 -8.84 7.88
N LEU A 139 -16.42 -8.30 6.99
CA LEU A 139 -15.88 -9.05 5.85
C LEU A 139 -14.83 -10.08 6.27
N ALA A 140 -13.97 -9.73 7.24
CA ALA A 140 -12.90 -10.59 7.72
C ALA A 140 -13.42 -11.78 8.55
N LEU A 141 -14.43 -11.56 9.39
CA LEU A 141 -15.02 -12.58 10.27
C LEU A 141 -16.12 -13.42 9.59
N LYS A 142 -16.41 -13.16 8.32
CA LYS A 142 -17.36 -13.96 7.55
C LYS A 142 -16.82 -15.38 7.40
N ARG A 143 -17.43 -16.31 8.12
CA ARG A 143 -17.24 -17.76 8.02
C ARG A 143 -17.77 -18.29 6.70
#